data_AF-A0A800CCD1-F1
#
_entry.id   AF-A0A800CCD1-F1
#
_cell.length_a   1.000
_cell.length_b   1.000
_cell.length_c   1.000
_cell.angle_alpha   90.00
_cell.angle_beta   90.00
_cell.angle_gamma   90.00
#
_symmetry.space_group_name_H-M   'P 1'
#
loop_
_entity.id
_entity.type
_entity.pdbx_description
1 polymer ?
#
loop_
_entity_poly.entity_id
_entity_poly.type
_entity_poly.pdbx_seq_one_letter_code
_entity_poly.pdbx_strand_id
1 'polypeptide(L)'
;MALNPAAASGVQLGQLTELRQRFLFLLGALIVYRIGTYIPVPGVNPAALAALFEQQQGSILGMFNMFSGGALERASILALGIMPYISASIIVQLMTSVVPKLEQLKKEGEAGRRKITQYTRYGTVVLATFQAVGISVALQSQSSGGMSMVMAPGMGFVFTSTISLVTGTMFLMWLGEQITERGLGNGISMIIFAGIVAGLPAAFGSVAELVRNGEMNALFALFLFLLAVGVTAFVVFVERGQRRITINYAKRQQGRRMLAAQSSFLPLKLNMAGVIPPIFASSIILFPTTLAQWAGNTPDMRWLQDIVAKLSPGEPIYVALYAAAIIFFCFFYTALVFNARETADN
;
A
#
# COMPACT_ATOMS: atom_id res chain seq x y z
N MET A 1 0.05 -49.83 16.85
CA MET A 1 -0.89 -49.25 15.86
C MET A 1 -0.05 -48.42 14.89
N ALA A 2 0.41 -49.06 13.81
CA ALA A 2 1.33 -48.46 12.85
C ALA A 2 0.57 -47.46 11.96
N LEU A 3 1.03 -46.22 11.92
CA LEU A 3 0.51 -45.19 11.02
C LEU A 3 0.91 -45.55 9.58
N ASN A 4 -0.10 -45.74 8.73
CA ASN A 4 0.06 -46.02 7.32
C ASN A 4 0.64 -44.78 6.60
N PRO A 5 1.85 -44.86 6.00
CA PRO A 5 2.49 -43.71 5.33
C PRO A 5 1.78 -43.29 4.03
N ALA A 6 0.86 -44.10 3.49
CA ALA A 6 0.10 -43.79 2.29
C ALA A 6 -1.06 -42.79 2.51
N ALA A 7 -1.49 -42.57 3.76
CA ALA A 7 -2.51 -41.55 4.07
C ALA A 7 -1.93 -40.13 4.15
N ALA A 8 -0.60 -40.00 4.34
CA ALA A 8 0.08 -38.71 4.41
C ALA A 8 0.37 -38.10 3.03
N SER A 9 0.54 -38.93 1.99
CA SER A 9 0.85 -38.47 0.62
C SER A 9 -0.37 -37.90 -0.11
N GLY A 10 -1.57 -38.43 0.13
CA GLY A 10 -2.82 -37.92 -0.47
C GLY A 10 -3.20 -36.52 0.03
N VAL A 11 -2.94 -36.23 1.31
CA VAL A 11 -3.20 -34.92 1.93
C VAL A 11 -2.21 -33.86 1.43
N GLN A 12 -0.94 -34.23 1.22
CA GLN A 12 0.08 -33.31 0.67
C GLN A 12 -0.18 -32.94 -0.79
N LEU A 13 -0.69 -33.86 -1.62
CA LEU A 13 -1.06 -33.59 -3.01
C LEU A 13 -2.28 -32.65 -3.13
N GLY A 14 -3.28 -32.80 -2.24
CA GLY A 14 -4.43 -31.89 -2.17
C GLY A 14 -4.03 -30.46 -1.77
N GLN A 15 -3.15 -30.32 -0.78
CA GLN A 15 -2.63 -29.02 -0.32
C GLN A 15 -1.79 -28.31 -1.39
N LEU A 16 -0.98 -29.04 -2.17
CA LEU A 16 -0.26 -28.49 -3.31
C LEU A 16 -1.21 -27.99 -4.41
N THR A 17 -2.37 -28.66 -4.58
CA THR A 17 -3.38 -28.28 -5.57
C THR A 17 -4.15 -27.03 -5.13
N GLU A 18 -4.53 -26.94 -3.86
CA GLU A 18 -5.19 -25.76 -3.30
C GLU A 18 -4.27 -24.53 -3.35
N LEU A 19 -3.01 -24.68 -2.92
CA LEU A 19 -2.04 -23.58 -2.94
C LEU A 19 -1.75 -23.12 -4.37
N ARG A 20 -1.67 -24.05 -5.34
CA ARG A 20 -1.55 -23.73 -6.76
C ARG A 20 -2.77 -22.96 -7.29
N GLN A 21 -3.98 -23.34 -6.92
CA GLN A 21 -5.20 -22.63 -7.32
C GLN A 21 -5.23 -21.21 -6.75
N ARG A 22 -4.89 -21.03 -5.47
CA ARG A 22 -4.78 -19.72 -4.82
C ARG A 22 -3.73 -18.84 -5.50
N PHE A 23 -2.58 -19.42 -5.85
CA PHE A 23 -1.52 -18.73 -6.58
C PHE A 23 -1.95 -18.32 -7.99
N LEU A 24 -2.59 -19.23 -8.75
CA LEU A 24 -3.10 -18.92 -10.09
C LEU A 24 -4.19 -17.84 -10.05
N PHE A 25 -5.05 -17.86 -9.04
CA PHE A 25 -6.05 -16.81 -8.81
C PHE A 25 -5.39 -15.45 -8.56
N LEU A 26 -4.39 -15.40 -7.67
CA LEU A 26 -3.59 -14.20 -7.42
C LEU A 26 -2.96 -13.68 -8.72
N LEU A 27 -2.29 -14.54 -9.48
CA LEU A 27 -1.60 -14.16 -10.72
C LEU A 27 -2.59 -13.64 -11.77
N GLY A 28 -3.73 -14.31 -11.94
CA GLY A 28 -4.81 -13.85 -12.80
C GLY A 28 -5.37 -12.50 -12.36
N ALA A 29 -5.60 -12.29 -11.07
CA ALA A 29 -6.07 -11.02 -10.52
C ALA A 29 -5.05 -9.88 -10.77
N LEU A 30 -3.75 -10.15 -10.59
CA LEU A 30 -2.69 -9.16 -10.88
C LEU A 30 -2.60 -8.81 -12.38
N ILE A 31 -2.84 -9.78 -13.27
CA ILE A 31 -2.94 -9.52 -14.72
C ILE A 31 -4.13 -8.61 -15.02
N VAL A 32 -5.30 -8.88 -14.43
CA VAL A 32 -6.50 -8.04 -14.61
C VAL A 32 -6.26 -6.63 -14.08
N TYR A 33 -5.64 -6.50 -12.90
CA TYR A 33 -5.18 -5.20 -12.39
C TYR A 33 -4.28 -4.49 -13.40
N ARG A 34 -3.29 -5.19 -13.96
CA ARG A 34 -2.36 -4.61 -14.92
C ARG A 34 -3.06 -4.16 -16.21
N ILE A 35 -3.99 -4.95 -16.74
CA ILE A 35 -4.81 -4.57 -17.91
C ILE A 35 -5.61 -3.30 -17.59
N GLY A 36 -6.21 -3.22 -16.39
CA GLY A 36 -6.93 -2.04 -15.93
C GLY A 36 -6.08 -0.76 -15.97
N THR A 37 -4.77 -0.84 -15.65
CA THR A 37 -3.85 0.31 -15.71
C THR A 37 -3.61 0.86 -17.13
N TYR A 38 -4.04 0.17 -18.19
CA TYR A 38 -3.95 0.63 -19.57
C TYR A 38 -5.27 1.17 -20.13
N ILE A 39 -6.37 1.08 -19.38
CA ILE A 39 -7.67 1.62 -19.81
C ILE A 39 -7.74 3.10 -19.41
N PRO A 40 -7.67 4.05 -20.37
CA PRO A 40 -7.67 5.48 -20.07
C PRO A 40 -9.05 5.98 -19.63
N VAL A 41 -9.06 7.02 -18.81
CA VAL A 41 -10.28 7.75 -18.44
C VAL A 41 -10.75 8.55 -19.67
N PRO A 42 -12.06 8.51 -19.99
CA PRO A 42 -12.62 9.29 -21.09
C PRO A 42 -12.33 10.79 -20.92
N GLY A 43 -11.84 11.42 -21.99
CA GLY A 43 -11.67 12.88 -22.07
C GLY A 43 -10.30 13.41 -21.61
N VAL A 44 -9.41 12.58 -21.06
CA VAL A 44 -8.03 12.98 -20.72
C VAL A 44 -7.10 12.73 -21.91
N ASN A 45 -6.20 13.68 -22.19
CA ASN A 45 -5.13 13.47 -23.17
C ASN A 45 -3.91 12.81 -22.51
N PRO A 46 -3.62 11.52 -22.80
CA PRO A 46 -2.52 10.80 -22.16
C PRO A 46 -1.14 11.37 -22.55
N ALA A 47 -0.98 11.94 -23.75
CA ALA A 47 0.30 12.52 -24.17
C ALA A 47 0.64 13.80 -23.39
N ALA A 48 -0.38 14.62 -23.12
CA ALA A 48 -0.20 15.86 -22.37
C ALA A 48 0.04 15.57 -20.87
N LEU A 49 -0.52 14.47 -20.35
CA LEU A 49 -0.25 14.01 -18.99
C LEU A 49 1.16 13.40 -18.88
N ALA A 50 1.60 12.61 -19.86
CA ALA A 50 2.96 12.06 -19.90
C ALA A 50 4.03 13.17 -19.87
N ALA A 51 3.84 14.25 -20.63
CA ALA A 51 4.74 15.41 -20.62
C ALA A 51 4.80 16.13 -19.25
N LEU A 52 3.65 16.23 -18.55
CA LEU A 52 3.61 16.74 -17.18
C LEU A 52 4.40 15.83 -16.23
N PHE A 53 4.26 14.52 -16.39
CA PHE A 53 4.98 13.54 -15.59
C PHE A 53 6.50 13.60 -15.81
N GLU A 54 6.96 13.72 -17.05
CA GLU A 54 8.38 13.91 -17.36
C GLU A 54 8.95 15.15 -16.65
N GLN A 55 8.20 16.25 -16.62
CA GLN A 55 8.62 17.47 -15.93
C GLN A 55 8.59 17.34 -14.39
N GLN A 56 7.83 16.40 -13.85
CA GLN A 56 7.60 16.24 -12.41
C GLN A 56 8.04 14.89 -11.83
N GLN A 57 8.92 14.14 -12.51
CA GLN A 57 9.37 12.81 -12.07
C GLN A 57 9.96 12.77 -10.65
N GLY A 58 10.60 13.86 -10.20
CA GLY A 58 11.16 13.98 -8.84
C GLY A 58 10.17 14.45 -7.77
N SER A 59 8.91 14.70 -8.13
CA SER A 59 7.92 15.27 -7.21
C SER A 59 7.07 14.20 -6.53
N ILE A 60 6.20 14.65 -5.63
CA ILE A 60 5.21 13.83 -4.93
C ILE A 60 4.32 13.00 -5.91
N LEU A 61 4.11 13.50 -7.13
CA LEU A 61 3.35 12.83 -8.19
C LEU A 61 4.08 11.57 -8.69
N GLY A 62 5.40 11.58 -8.76
CA GLY A 62 6.21 10.40 -9.11
C GLY A 62 6.04 9.27 -8.07
N MET A 63 6.04 9.62 -6.77
CA MET A 63 5.79 8.64 -5.70
C MET A 63 4.37 8.05 -5.80
N PHE A 64 3.37 8.86 -6.14
CA PHE A 64 2.01 8.38 -6.34
C PHE A 64 1.89 7.45 -7.57
N ASN A 65 2.61 7.77 -8.65
CA ASN A 65 2.66 6.93 -9.85
C ASN A 65 3.28 5.55 -9.55
N MET A 66 4.31 5.50 -8.71
CA MET A 66 4.94 4.25 -8.26
C MET A 66 3.94 3.33 -7.53
N PHE A 67 3.12 3.88 -6.63
CA PHE A 67 2.13 3.08 -5.90
C PHE A 67 0.92 2.66 -6.74
N SER A 68 0.58 3.45 -7.77
CA SER A 68 -0.50 3.13 -8.71
C SER A 68 -0.06 2.24 -9.87
N GLY A 69 1.24 1.92 -9.96
CA GLY A 69 1.82 1.07 -11.01
C GLY A 69 1.85 1.73 -12.39
N GLY A 70 2.00 3.06 -12.47
CA GLY A 70 1.96 3.79 -13.74
C GLY A 70 0.55 4.18 -14.20
N ALA A 71 -0.48 3.93 -13.38
CA ALA A 71 -1.86 4.23 -13.75
C ALA A 71 -2.12 5.74 -13.82
N LEU A 72 -1.46 6.54 -12.98
CA LEU A 72 -1.61 7.99 -13.02
C LEU A 72 -0.95 8.59 -14.27
N GLU A 73 0.29 8.19 -14.60
CA GLU A 73 1.00 8.62 -15.81
C GLU A 73 0.22 8.35 -17.10
N ARG A 74 -0.53 7.24 -17.14
CA ARG A 74 -1.31 6.81 -18.30
C ARG A 74 -2.76 7.28 -18.30
N ALA A 75 -3.14 8.14 -17.35
CA ALA A 75 -4.51 8.61 -17.17
C ALA A 75 -5.53 7.45 -17.07
N SER A 76 -5.22 6.38 -16.37
CA SER A 76 -6.06 5.18 -16.31
C SER A 76 -7.27 5.36 -15.38
N ILE A 77 -8.35 4.59 -15.61
CA ILE A 77 -9.48 4.44 -14.68
C ILE A 77 -9.04 4.01 -13.26
N LEU A 78 -7.85 3.42 -13.14
CA LEU A 78 -7.23 3.00 -11.88
C LEU A 78 -6.25 4.04 -11.32
N ALA A 79 -6.29 5.29 -11.80
CA ALA A 79 -5.32 6.32 -11.40
C ALA A 79 -5.26 6.55 -9.89
N LEU A 80 -6.39 6.56 -9.19
CA LEU A 80 -6.43 6.67 -7.72
C LEU A 80 -5.83 5.45 -6.98
N GLY A 81 -5.73 4.32 -7.66
CA GLY A 81 -5.26 3.05 -7.11
C GLY A 81 -6.10 2.60 -5.92
N ILE A 82 -5.43 2.01 -4.93
CA ILE A 82 -6.04 1.56 -3.67
C ILE A 82 -5.92 2.61 -2.55
N MET A 83 -5.36 3.79 -2.84
CA MET A 83 -5.10 4.85 -1.84
C MET A 83 -6.37 5.33 -1.10
N PRO A 84 -7.52 5.55 -1.75
CA PRO A 84 -8.74 5.96 -1.03
C PRO A 84 -9.16 4.94 0.03
N TYR A 85 -8.93 3.65 -0.24
CA TYR A 85 -9.20 2.57 0.71
C TYR A 85 -8.23 2.59 1.88
N ILE A 86 -6.93 2.78 1.60
CA ILE A 86 -5.90 2.87 2.64
C ILE A 86 -6.25 4.03 3.59
N SER A 87 -6.54 5.22 3.05
CA SER A 87 -6.94 6.38 3.84
C SER A 87 -8.19 6.11 4.67
N ALA A 88 -9.23 5.50 4.10
CA ALA A 88 -10.42 5.10 4.84
C ALA A 88 -10.10 4.12 5.98
N SER A 89 -9.23 3.13 5.72
CA SER A 89 -8.85 2.12 6.71
C SER A 89 -8.07 2.73 7.88
N ILE A 90 -7.22 3.72 7.62
CA ILE A 90 -6.48 4.48 8.64
C ILE A 90 -7.48 5.26 9.49
N ILE A 91 -8.40 6.00 8.87
CA ILE A 91 -9.40 6.80 9.58
C ILE A 91 -10.23 5.91 10.50
N VAL A 92 -10.73 4.78 9.99
CA VAL A 92 -11.54 3.85 10.78
C VAL A 92 -10.70 3.20 11.90
N GLN A 93 -9.44 2.84 11.66
CA GLN A 93 -8.56 2.29 12.70
C GLN A 93 -8.30 3.32 13.81
N LEU A 94 -8.00 4.56 13.47
CA LEU A 94 -7.82 5.65 14.43
C LEU A 94 -9.11 5.89 15.21
N MET A 95 -10.24 5.98 14.52
CA MET A 95 -11.55 6.10 15.17
C MET A 95 -11.87 4.94 16.10
N THR A 96 -11.45 3.71 15.77
CA THR A 96 -11.65 2.55 16.63
C THR A 96 -10.89 2.65 17.95
N SER A 97 -9.75 3.32 17.96
CA SER A 97 -8.96 3.56 19.17
C SER A 97 -9.50 4.71 20.04
N VAL A 98 -10.17 5.68 19.43
CA VAL A 98 -10.69 6.88 20.10
C VAL A 98 -12.14 6.71 20.55
N VAL A 99 -12.95 5.95 19.79
CA VAL A 99 -14.40 5.80 20.01
C VAL A 99 -14.68 4.45 20.70
N PRO A 100 -15.12 4.44 21.98
CA PRO A 100 -15.35 3.21 22.74
C PRO A 100 -16.35 2.24 22.09
N LYS A 101 -17.36 2.77 21.39
CA LYS A 101 -18.35 1.95 20.67
C LYS A 101 -17.71 1.14 19.53
N LEU A 102 -16.76 1.72 18.81
CA LEU A 102 -16.05 1.01 17.75
C LEU A 102 -15.04 0.01 18.33
N GLU A 103 -14.44 0.33 19.47
CA GLU A 103 -13.60 -0.62 20.21
C GLU A 103 -14.39 -1.84 20.69
N GLN A 104 -15.61 -1.63 21.22
CA GLN A 104 -16.53 -2.72 21.59
C GLN A 104 -16.89 -3.58 20.39
N LEU A 105 -17.23 -2.95 19.25
CA LEU A 105 -17.44 -3.65 17.98
C LEU A 105 -16.22 -4.49 17.59
N LYS A 106 -14.99 -3.98 17.75
CA LYS A 106 -13.77 -4.77 17.48
C LYS A 106 -13.66 -6.00 18.39
N LYS A 107 -14.15 -5.92 19.64
CA LYS A 107 -14.17 -7.01 20.63
C LYS A 107 -15.27 -8.05 20.40
N GLU A 108 -16.29 -7.76 19.59
CA GLU A 108 -17.35 -8.72 19.19
C GLU A 108 -16.86 -9.86 18.25
N GLY A 109 -15.55 -9.95 18.00
CA GLY A 109 -14.96 -11.02 17.18
C GLY A 109 -15.15 -10.80 15.68
N GLU A 110 -15.45 -11.87 14.93
CA GLU A 110 -15.55 -11.79 13.46
C GLU A 110 -16.68 -10.89 12.97
N ALA A 111 -17.86 -10.94 13.61
CA ALA A 111 -19.01 -10.13 13.20
C ALA A 111 -18.71 -8.63 13.30
N GLY A 112 -18.02 -8.24 14.38
CA GLY A 112 -17.54 -6.88 14.59
C GLY A 112 -16.50 -6.42 13.57
N ARG A 113 -15.51 -7.27 13.28
CA ARG A 113 -14.50 -6.98 12.23
C ARG A 113 -15.14 -6.80 10.85
N ARG A 114 -16.17 -7.60 10.51
CA ARG A 114 -16.92 -7.44 9.26
C ARG A 114 -17.65 -6.09 9.20
N LYS A 115 -18.28 -5.64 10.29
CA LYS A 115 -18.90 -4.30 10.36
C LYS A 115 -17.89 -3.16 10.20
N ILE A 116 -16.73 -3.27 10.85
CA ILE A 116 -15.64 -2.27 10.71
C ILE A 116 -15.15 -2.21 9.25
N THR A 117 -15.03 -3.37 8.60
CA THR A 117 -14.68 -3.45 7.18
C THR A 117 -15.74 -2.78 6.32
N GLN A 118 -17.03 -2.97 6.63
CA GLN A 118 -18.13 -2.31 5.92
C GLN A 118 -18.07 -0.78 6.04
N TYR A 119 -17.78 -0.24 7.24
CA TYR A 119 -17.55 1.20 7.40
C TYR A 119 -16.34 1.69 6.60
N THR A 120 -15.29 0.89 6.53
CA THR A 120 -14.11 1.20 5.70
C THR A 120 -14.49 1.27 4.22
N ARG A 121 -15.33 0.34 3.73
CA ARG A 121 -15.82 0.36 2.33
C ARG A 121 -16.65 1.62 2.04
N TYR A 122 -17.56 2.00 2.93
CA TYR A 122 -18.35 3.22 2.74
C TYR A 122 -17.47 4.48 2.79
N GLY A 123 -16.53 4.55 3.74
CA GLY A 123 -15.54 5.62 3.79
C GLY A 123 -14.71 5.70 2.52
N THR A 124 -14.32 4.55 1.94
CA THR A 124 -13.57 4.47 0.69
C THR A 124 -14.34 5.10 -0.47
N VAL A 125 -15.63 4.80 -0.63
CA VAL A 125 -16.45 5.36 -1.71
C VAL A 125 -16.59 6.88 -1.56
N VAL A 126 -16.82 7.37 -0.35
CA VAL A 126 -16.94 8.81 -0.07
C VAL A 126 -15.62 9.53 -0.38
N LEU A 127 -14.50 9.00 0.13
CA LEU A 127 -13.17 9.58 -0.12
C LEU A 127 -12.78 9.50 -1.59
N ALA A 128 -13.03 8.38 -2.26
CA ALA A 128 -12.75 8.22 -3.69
C ALA A 128 -13.56 9.20 -4.51
N THR A 129 -14.84 9.44 -4.16
CA THR A 129 -15.69 10.43 -4.85
C THR A 129 -15.13 11.83 -4.67
N PHE A 130 -14.79 12.20 -3.42
CA PHE A 130 -14.21 13.52 -3.13
C PHE A 130 -12.87 13.73 -3.86
N GLN A 131 -11.99 12.72 -3.84
CA GLN A 131 -10.70 12.75 -4.53
C GLN A 131 -10.85 12.77 -6.05
N ALA A 132 -11.77 11.99 -6.60
CA ALA A 132 -12.01 11.96 -8.04
C ALA A 132 -12.57 13.29 -8.56
N VAL A 133 -13.48 13.93 -7.82
CA VAL A 133 -13.96 15.28 -8.15
C VAL A 133 -12.81 16.30 -8.10
N GLY A 134 -12.03 16.30 -7.02
CA GLY A 134 -10.89 17.20 -6.85
C GLY A 134 -9.87 17.09 -7.99
N ILE A 135 -9.48 15.85 -8.33
CA ILE A 135 -8.56 15.58 -9.45
C ILE A 135 -9.19 15.97 -10.79
N SER A 136 -10.47 15.65 -11.03
CA SER A 136 -11.12 15.98 -12.30
C SER A 136 -11.23 17.48 -12.53
N VAL A 137 -11.47 18.27 -11.47
CA VAL A 137 -11.49 19.74 -11.53
C VAL A 137 -10.08 20.28 -11.74
N ALA A 138 -9.08 19.78 -10.99
CA ALA A 138 -7.69 20.21 -11.12
C ALA A 138 -7.09 19.89 -12.50
N LEU A 139 -7.47 18.76 -13.11
CA LEU A 139 -7.02 18.38 -14.45
C LEU A 139 -7.62 19.25 -15.56
N GLN A 140 -8.82 19.80 -15.36
CA GLN A 140 -9.41 20.73 -16.34
C GLN A 140 -8.82 22.14 -16.26
N SER A 141 -8.37 22.56 -15.08
CA SER A 141 -7.75 23.87 -14.87
C SER A 141 -6.26 23.89 -15.21
N GLN A 142 -5.62 22.73 -15.34
CA GLN A 142 -4.22 22.63 -15.75
C GLN A 142 -4.04 22.50 -17.27
N SER A 143 -3.02 23.20 -17.77
CA SER A 143 -2.47 23.02 -19.11
C SER A 143 -0.98 22.79 -18.99
N SER A 144 -0.45 21.85 -19.76
CA SER A 144 0.97 21.49 -19.79
C SER A 144 1.39 21.34 -21.25
N GLY A 145 2.51 21.98 -21.62
CA GLY A 145 3.04 21.95 -22.98
C GLY A 145 2.16 22.62 -24.05
N GLY A 146 1.27 23.55 -23.67
CA GLY A 146 0.36 24.23 -24.62
C GLY A 146 -0.83 23.40 -25.09
N MET A 147 -0.99 22.17 -24.59
CA MET A 147 -2.16 21.33 -24.80
C MET A 147 -3.07 21.39 -23.58
N SER A 148 -4.39 21.39 -23.82
CA SER A 148 -5.36 21.16 -22.76
C SER A 148 -5.26 19.72 -22.28
N MET A 149 -5.17 19.50 -20.96
CA MET A 149 -5.15 18.16 -20.35
C MET A 149 -6.46 17.39 -20.65
N VAL A 150 -7.52 18.14 -20.92
CA VAL A 150 -8.87 17.63 -21.18
C VAL A 150 -9.33 18.08 -22.56
N MET A 151 -9.82 17.12 -23.36
CA MET A 151 -10.27 17.39 -24.74
C MET A 151 -11.54 18.26 -24.78
N ALA A 152 -12.43 18.13 -23.80
CA ALA A 152 -13.65 18.92 -23.65
C ALA A 152 -13.88 19.28 -22.17
N PRO A 153 -13.35 20.40 -21.68
CA PRO A 153 -13.57 20.83 -20.30
C PRO A 153 -15.05 21.17 -20.07
N GLY A 154 -15.59 20.78 -18.91
CA GLY A 154 -16.98 21.02 -18.53
C GLY A 154 -17.47 20.06 -17.44
N MET A 155 -18.67 20.34 -16.90
CA MET A 155 -19.29 19.49 -15.87
C MET A 155 -19.49 18.03 -16.34
N GLY A 156 -19.69 17.81 -17.64
CA GLY A 156 -19.77 16.47 -18.23
C GLY A 156 -18.47 15.66 -18.08
N PHE A 157 -17.31 16.29 -18.18
CA PHE A 157 -16.02 15.64 -17.94
C PHE A 157 -15.82 15.33 -16.45
N VAL A 158 -16.16 16.27 -15.54
CA VAL A 158 -16.08 16.02 -14.10
C VAL A 158 -16.91 14.79 -13.73
N PHE A 159 -18.14 14.71 -14.22
CA PHE A 159 -19.05 13.62 -13.92
C PHE A 159 -18.56 12.27 -14.45
N THR A 160 -18.19 12.21 -15.73
CA THR A 160 -17.71 10.97 -16.37
C THR A 160 -16.36 10.50 -15.79
N SER A 161 -15.44 11.42 -15.52
CA SER A 161 -14.15 11.11 -14.87
C SER A 161 -14.34 10.66 -13.43
N THR A 162 -15.22 11.32 -12.68
CA THR A 162 -15.52 10.94 -11.29
C THR A 162 -16.08 9.51 -11.22
N ILE A 163 -17.07 9.20 -12.05
CA ILE A 163 -17.65 7.85 -12.09
C ILE A 163 -16.60 6.82 -12.51
N SER A 164 -15.78 7.12 -13.51
CA SER A 164 -14.74 6.20 -13.99
C SER A 164 -13.70 5.90 -12.90
N LEU A 165 -13.20 6.93 -12.22
CA LEU A 165 -12.20 6.80 -11.15
C LEU A 165 -12.76 6.12 -9.90
N VAL A 166 -14.00 6.43 -9.51
CA VAL A 166 -14.67 5.77 -8.37
C VAL A 166 -14.93 4.30 -8.70
N THR A 167 -15.40 3.99 -9.90
CA THR A 167 -15.63 2.61 -10.35
C THR A 167 -14.32 1.82 -10.38
N GLY A 168 -13.24 2.40 -10.90
CA GLY A 168 -11.92 1.79 -10.89
C GLY A 168 -11.40 1.51 -9.47
N THR A 169 -11.56 2.45 -8.55
CA THR A 169 -11.18 2.28 -7.15
C THR A 169 -12.01 1.18 -6.47
N MET A 170 -13.32 1.17 -6.68
CA MET A 170 -14.21 0.14 -6.14
C MET A 170 -13.87 -1.25 -6.68
N PHE A 171 -13.56 -1.33 -7.98
CA PHE A 171 -13.10 -2.56 -8.60
C PHE A 171 -11.80 -3.07 -7.96
N LEU A 172 -10.83 -2.19 -7.71
CA LEU A 172 -9.58 -2.58 -7.04
C LEU A 172 -9.78 -3.01 -5.60
N MET A 173 -10.66 -2.34 -4.86
CA MET A 173 -11.02 -2.74 -3.50
C MET A 173 -11.62 -4.15 -3.51
N TRP A 174 -12.59 -4.40 -4.40
CA TRP A 174 -13.20 -5.72 -4.55
C TRP A 174 -12.16 -6.78 -4.94
N LEU A 175 -11.28 -6.47 -5.90
CA LEU A 175 -10.22 -7.37 -6.35
C LEU A 175 -9.26 -7.71 -5.20
N GLY A 176 -8.88 -6.71 -4.39
CA GLY A 176 -8.01 -6.90 -3.23
C GLY A 176 -8.65 -7.79 -2.16
N GLU A 177 -9.95 -7.65 -1.92
CA GLU A 177 -10.68 -8.52 -1.00
C GLU A 177 -10.78 -9.95 -1.54
N GLN A 178 -11.05 -10.13 -2.84
CA GLN A 178 -11.06 -11.45 -3.46
C GLN A 178 -9.69 -12.14 -3.42
N ILE A 179 -8.60 -11.40 -3.61
CA ILE A 179 -7.24 -11.93 -3.43
C ILE A 179 -7.01 -12.34 -1.97
N THR A 180 -7.57 -11.61 -1.00
CA THR A 180 -7.42 -11.97 0.42
C THR A 180 -8.19 -13.25 0.78
N GLU A 181 -9.39 -13.43 0.23
CA GLU A 181 -10.24 -14.61 0.50
C GLU A 181 -9.75 -15.86 -0.25
N ARG A 182 -9.43 -15.73 -1.54
CA ARG A 182 -9.17 -16.85 -2.45
C ARG A 182 -7.71 -16.96 -2.89
N GLY A 183 -6.91 -15.95 -2.64
CA GLY A 183 -5.51 -15.90 -3.02
C GLY A 183 -4.57 -16.23 -1.86
N LEU A 184 -3.40 -15.61 -1.92
CA LEU A 184 -2.32 -15.76 -0.94
C LEU A 184 -1.97 -14.40 -0.35
N GLY A 185 -1.91 -14.33 0.99
CA GLY A 185 -1.55 -13.12 1.71
C GLY A 185 -2.68 -12.09 1.78
N ASN A 186 -2.31 -10.83 2.04
CA ASN A 186 -3.24 -9.70 2.05
C ASN A 186 -3.33 -9.10 0.64
N GLY A 187 -4.49 -9.16 0.03
CA GLY A 187 -4.66 -8.76 -1.37
C GLY A 187 -4.40 -7.27 -1.63
N ILE A 188 -4.69 -6.39 -0.67
CA ILE A 188 -4.37 -4.96 -0.80
C ILE A 188 -2.85 -4.76 -0.85
N SER A 189 -2.11 -5.44 0.03
CA SER A 189 -0.65 -5.40 0.02
C SER A 189 -0.07 -5.98 -1.27
N MET A 190 -0.67 -7.04 -1.80
CA MET A 190 -0.25 -7.65 -3.07
C MET A 190 -0.49 -6.74 -4.29
N ILE A 191 -1.59 -5.98 -4.32
CA ILE A 191 -1.85 -4.98 -5.37
C ILE A 191 -0.78 -3.88 -5.35
N ILE A 192 -0.46 -3.34 -4.16
CA ILE A 192 0.57 -2.30 -4.00
C ILE A 192 1.94 -2.85 -4.42
N PHE A 193 2.29 -4.05 -3.94
CA PHE A 193 3.54 -4.73 -4.28
C PHE A 193 3.67 -4.92 -5.80
N ALA A 194 2.61 -5.41 -6.45
CA ALA A 194 2.59 -5.60 -7.89
C ALA A 194 2.72 -4.27 -8.65
N GLY A 195 2.10 -3.19 -8.15
CA GLY A 195 2.22 -1.85 -8.72
C GLY A 195 3.68 -1.35 -8.70
N ILE A 196 4.34 -1.42 -7.55
CA ILE A 196 5.73 -0.97 -7.39
C ILE A 196 6.68 -1.84 -8.24
N VAL A 197 6.53 -3.16 -8.16
CA VAL A 197 7.40 -4.11 -8.89
C VAL A 197 7.23 -3.98 -10.40
N ALA A 198 6.03 -3.64 -10.88
CA ALA A 198 5.80 -3.41 -12.31
C ALA A 198 6.56 -2.18 -12.87
N GLY A 199 7.02 -1.26 -12.02
CA GLY A 199 7.87 -0.13 -12.41
C GLY A 199 9.37 -0.45 -12.46
N LEU A 200 9.82 -1.51 -11.77
CA LEU A 200 11.25 -1.87 -11.71
C LEU A 200 11.87 -2.19 -13.09
N PRO A 201 11.22 -2.93 -14.00
CA PRO A 201 11.80 -3.20 -15.32
C PRO A 201 12.11 -1.94 -16.13
N ALA A 202 11.22 -0.95 -16.08
CA ALA A 202 11.42 0.34 -16.75
C ALA A 202 12.59 1.11 -16.13
N ALA A 203 12.73 1.09 -14.80
CA ALA A 203 13.85 1.71 -14.10
C ALA A 203 15.20 1.06 -14.43
N PHE A 204 15.26 -0.26 -14.59
CA PHE A 204 16.47 -0.93 -15.08
C PHE A 204 16.78 -0.57 -16.53
N GLY A 205 15.75 -0.45 -17.38
CA GLY A 205 15.88 -0.01 -18.77
C GLY A 205 16.46 1.40 -18.88
N SER A 206 15.90 2.36 -18.12
CA SER A 206 16.39 3.74 -18.14
C SER A 206 17.84 3.84 -17.65
N VAL A 207 18.17 3.17 -16.55
CA VAL A 207 19.55 3.08 -16.04
C VAL A 207 20.51 2.48 -17.07
N ALA A 208 20.09 1.44 -17.80
CA ALA A 208 20.91 0.83 -18.84
C ALA A 208 21.12 1.78 -20.04
N GLU A 209 20.11 2.56 -20.42
CA GLU A 209 20.22 3.60 -21.45
C GLU A 209 21.16 4.73 -21.03
N LEU A 210 21.06 5.21 -19.79
CA LEU A 210 21.96 6.21 -19.21
C LEU A 210 23.43 5.76 -19.25
N VAL A 211 23.70 4.48 -18.97
CA VAL A 211 25.05 3.90 -19.08
C VAL A 211 25.48 3.78 -20.54
N ARG A 212 24.59 3.34 -21.43
CA ARG A 212 24.87 3.16 -22.86
C ARG A 212 25.18 4.49 -23.56
N ASN A 213 24.49 5.56 -23.17
CA ASN A 213 24.66 6.90 -23.73
C ASN A 213 25.89 7.63 -23.14
N GLY A 214 26.56 7.04 -22.15
CA GLY A 214 27.73 7.63 -21.48
C GLY A 214 27.39 8.74 -20.49
N GLU A 215 26.11 9.02 -20.26
CA GLU A 215 25.64 10.00 -19.27
C GLU A 215 25.91 9.55 -17.83
N MET A 216 25.92 8.22 -17.60
CA MET A 216 26.24 7.64 -16.30
C MET A 216 27.39 6.64 -16.40
N ASN A 217 28.35 6.76 -15.48
CA ASN A 217 29.47 5.81 -15.40
C ASN A 217 28.96 4.41 -15.02
N ALA A 218 29.31 3.40 -15.81
CA ALA A 218 28.96 2.00 -15.55
C ALA A 218 29.40 1.53 -14.15
N LEU A 219 30.52 2.05 -13.64
CA LEU A 219 31.05 1.75 -12.31
C LEU A 219 30.14 2.29 -11.20
N PHE A 220 29.53 3.47 -11.42
CA PHE A 220 28.56 4.06 -10.50
C PHE A 220 27.22 3.30 -10.53
N ALA A 221 26.77 2.87 -11.72
CA ALA A 221 25.58 2.03 -11.87
C ALA A 221 25.73 0.69 -11.12
N LEU A 222 26.89 0.05 -11.24
CA LEU A 222 27.20 -1.18 -10.52
C LEU A 222 27.23 -0.96 -9.01
N PHE A 223 27.83 0.16 -8.56
CA PHE A 223 27.82 0.53 -7.15
C PHE A 223 26.40 0.71 -6.60
N LEU A 224 25.51 1.42 -7.32
CA LEU A 224 24.11 1.57 -6.93
C LEU A 224 23.37 0.23 -6.85
N PHE A 225 23.62 -0.68 -7.81
CA PHE A 225 23.03 -2.01 -7.78
C PHE A 225 23.50 -2.82 -6.57
N LEU A 226 24.80 -2.83 -6.28
CA LEU A 226 25.35 -3.50 -5.10
C LEU A 226 24.84 -2.89 -3.79
N LEU A 227 24.68 -1.57 -3.74
CA LEU A 227 24.10 -0.88 -2.60
C LEU A 227 22.65 -1.33 -2.36
N ALA A 228 21.83 -1.39 -3.41
CA ALA A 228 20.43 -1.84 -3.31
C ALA A 228 20.32 -3.29 -2.79
N VAL A 229 21.18 -4.19 -3.28
CA VAL A 229 21.25 -5.58 -2.79
C VAL A 229 21.73 -5.61 -1.34
N GLY A 230 22.75 -4.81 -0.99
CA GLY A 230 23.28 -4.70 0.37
C GLY A 230 22.26 -4.21 1.38
N VAL A 231 21.50 -3.16 1.03
CA VAL A 231 20.39 -2.65 1.85
C VAL A 231 19.31 -3.71 2.02
N THR A 232 18.94 -4.41 0.95
CA THR A 232 17.95 -5.50 1.01
C THR A 232 18.42 -6.63 1.93
N ALA A 233 19.69 -7.04 1.82
CA ALA A 233 20.28 -8.06 2.68
C ALA A 233 20.31 -7.62 4.16
N PHE A 234 20.63 -6.35 4.42
CA PHE A 234 20.59 -5.76 5.75
C PHE A 234 19.17 -5.76 6.34
N VAL A 235 18.16 -5.36 5.56
CA VAL A 235 16.75 -5.42 5.99
C VAL A 235 16.34 -6.85 6.32
N VAL A 236 16.68 -7.84 5.47
CA VAL A 236 16.39 -9.26 5.74
C VAL A 236 17.10 -9.76 7.01
N PHE A 237 18.33 -9.32 7.25
CA PHE A 237 19.07 -9.66 8.47
C PHE A 237 18.35 -9.12 9.72
N VAL A 238 17.93 -7.85 9.70
CA VAL A 238 17.20 -7.22 10.81
C VAL A 238 15.82 -7.86 11.02
N GLU A 239 15.07 -8.13 9.95
CA GLU A 239 13.74 -8.76 10.00
C GLU A 239 13.80 -10.23 10.49
N ARG A 240 14.91 -10.94 10.24
CA ARG A 240 15.15 -12.27 10.83
C ARG A 240 15.56 -12.21 12.30
N GLY A 241 15.94 -11.03 12.79
CA GLY A 241 16.22 -10.76 14.19
C GLY A 241 14.98 -10.96 15.06
N GLN A 242 15.04 -11.96 15.94
CA GLN A 242 13.98 -12.24 16.90
C GLN A 242 14.55 -12.28 18.32
N ARG A 243 13.88 -11.59 19.24
CA ARG A 243 14.14 -11.70 20.67
C ARG A 243 13.39 -12.91 21.21
N ARG A 244 14.11 -13.91 21.68
CA ARG A 244 13.53 -15.13 22.26
C ARG A 244 13.35 -14.95 23.77
N ILE A 245 12.10 -14.94 24.24
CA ILE A 245 11.79 -14.93 25.67
C ILE A 245 11.44 -16.37 26.07
N THR A 246 12.20 -16.97 26.98
CA THR A 246 11.96 -18.35 27.44
C THR A 246 10.73 -18.43 28.32
N ILE A 247 9.83 -19.37 28.01
CA ILE A 247 8.65 -19.71 28.81
C ILE A 247 8.83 -21.14 29.31
N ASN A 248 8.66 -21.33 30.61
CA ASN A 248 8.74 -22.65 31.24
C ASN A 248 7.32 -23.12 31.53
N TYR A 249 6.87 -24.18 30.86
CA TYR A 249 5.58 -24.79 31.18
C TYR A 249 5.71 -25.61 32.46
N ALA A 250 4.87 -25.30 33.46
CA ALA A 250 4.85 -26.02 34.71
C ALA A 250 4.47 -27.49 34.48
N LYS A 251 5.17 -28.40 35.17
CA LYS A 251 4.91 -29.85 35.12
C LYS A 251 3.44 -30.12 35.48
N ARG A 252 2.70 -30.79 34.58
CA ARG A 252 1.43 -31.43 34.95
C ARG A 252 1.69 -32.92 35.15
N GLN A 253 1.55 -33.36 36.40
CA GLN A 253 1.63 -34.78 36.73
C GLN A 253 0.27 -35.42 36.44
N GLN A 254 0.17 -36.20 35.36
CA GLN A 254 -1.03 -36.98 35.07
C GLN A 254 -0.74 -38.45 35.44
N GLY A 255 -1.22 -38.88 36.59
CA GLY A 255 -0.96 -40.22 37.14
C GLY A 255 0.46 -40.39 37.70
N ARG A 256 1.08 -41.56 37.45
CA ARG A 256 2.38 -41.96 38.02
C ARG A 256 3.59 -41.62 37.14
N ARG A 257 3.39 -40.95 36.00
CA ARG A 257 4.46 -40.53 35.07
C ARG A 257 4.65 -39.02 35.14
N MET A 258 5.84 -38.59 35.53
CA MET A 258 6.27 -37.20 35.39
C MET A 258 6.55 -36.94 33.90
N LEU A 259 5.75 -36.07 33.28
CA LEU A 259 6.14 -35.45 32.01
C LEU A 259 7.27 -34.46 32.28
N ALA A 260 8.31 -34.51 31.44
CA ALA A 260 9.45 -33.62 31.53
C ALA A 260 9.00 -32.16 31.39
N ALA A 261 9.64 -31.26 32.14
CA ALA A 261 9.42 -29.82 31.96
C ALA A 261 9.89 -29.45 30.55
N GLN A 262 8.96 -29.03 29.70
CA GLN A 262 9.27 -28.57 28.35
C GLN A 262 9.48 -27.05 28.42
N SER A 263 10.71 -26.60 28.15
CA SER A 263 10.97 -25.19 27.91
C SER A 263 10.60 -24.86 26.46
N SER A 264 9.90 -23.73 26.29
CA SER A 264 9.63 -23.15 24.99
C SER A 264 10.14 -21.71 24.99
N PHE A 265 10.07 -21.03 23.85
CA PHE A 265 10.35 -19.60 23.77
C PHE A 265 9.27 -18.91 22.95
N LEU A 266 8.88 -17.71 23.37
CA LEU A 266 8.07 -16.79 22.60
C LEU A 266 8.99 -15.92 21.75
N PRO A 267 8.96 -16.04 20.41
CA PRO A 267 9.74 -15.19 19.53
C PRO A 267 9.05 -13.83 19.33
N LEU A 268 9.71 -12.75 19.74
CA LEU A 268 9.29 -11.39 19.43
C LEU A 268 10.15 -10.86 18.28
N LYS A 269 9.53 -10.58 17.14
CA LYS A 269 10.20 -9.92 16.01
C LYS A 269 10.49 -8.46 16.34
N LEU A 270 11.56 -7.93 15.75
CA LEU A 270 11.94 -6.52 15.94
C LEU A 270 10.91 -5.57 15.32
N ASN A 271 10.36 -5.94 14.16
CA ASN A 271 9.26 -5.25 13.51
C ASN A 271 8.03 -6.17 13.44
N MET A 272 7.01 -5.88 14.24
CA MET A 272 5.72 -6.59 14.17
C MET A 272 4.72 -5.92 13.23
N ALA A 273 4.97 -4.67 12.84
CA ALA A 273 4.05 -3.87 12.03
C ALA A 273 4.20 -4.08 10.51
N GLY A 274 5.35 -4.60 10.07
CA GLY A 274 5.62 -4.89 8.67
C GLY A 274 5.64 -3.62 7.80
N VAL A 275 4.95 -3.68 6.65
CA VAL A 275 4.99 -2.63 5.60
C VAL A 275 3.88 -1.58 5.77
N ILE A 276 2.95 -1.78 6.71
CA ILE A 276 1.79 -0.89 6.87
C ILE A 276 2.18 0.52 7.37
N PRO A 277 3.10 0.70 8.36
CA PRO A 277 3.43 2.04 8.85
C PRO A 277 4.05 2.99 7.81
N PRO A 278 5.01 2.57 6.96
CA PRO A 278 5.51 3.43 5.87
C PRO A 278 4.42 3.86 4.89
N ILE A 279 3.47 2.97 4.59
CA ILE A 279 2.32 3.26 3.73
C ILE A 279 1.43 4.32 4.39
N PHE A 280 1.15 4.19 5.70
CA PHE A 280 0.35 5.16 6.44
C PHE A 280 1.02 6.53 6.52
N ALA A 281 2.33 6.56 6.79
CA ALA A 281 3.11 7.79 6.79
C ALA A 281 3.05 8.48 5.41
N SER A 282 3.20 7.72 4.31
CA SER A 282 3.09 8.29 2.97
C SER A 282 1.68 8.85 2.69
N SER A 283 0.63 8.13 3.07
CA SER A 283 -0.76 8.53 2.82
C SER A 283 -1.12 9.84 3.53
N ILE A 284 -0.63 10.06 4.75
CA ILE A 284 -0.90 11.28 5.52
C ILE A 284 -0.15 12.48 4.97
N ILE A 285 1.10 12.32 4.51
CA ILE A 285 1.84 13.43 3.91
C ILE A 285 1.26 13.77 2.52
N LEU A 286 0.74 12.77 1.82
CA LEU A 286 0.05 12.95 0.54
C LEU A 286 -1.27 13.72 0.68
N PHE A 287 -1.94 13.66 1.84
CA PHE A 287 -3.25 14.29 1.99
C PHE A 287 -3.22 15.82 1.91
N PRO A 288 -2.43 16.56 2.71
CA PRO A 288 -2.32 18.02 2.58
C PRO A 288 -1.80 18.46 1.21
N THR A 289 -0.87 17.70 0.63
CA THR A 289 -0.30 18.03 -0.68
C THR A 289 -1.34 17.91 -1.78
N THR A 290 -2.21 16.89 -1.75
CA THR A 290 -3.34 16.79 -2.70
C THR A 290 -4.33 17.94 -2.54
N LEU A 291 -4.68 18.34 -1.31
CA LEU A 291 -5.58 19.48 -1.07
C LEU A 291 -5.00 20.80 -1.58
N ALA A 292 -3.69 21.03 -1.39
CA ALA A 292 -3.05 22.24 -1.86
C ALA A 292 -2.93 22.29 -3.39
N GLN A 293 -2.67 21.15 -4.03
CA GLN A 293 -2.68 21.05 -5.49
C GLN A 293 -4.07 21.35 -6.06
N TRP A 294 -5.15 20.98 -5.36
CA TRP A 294 -6.52 21.29 -5.77
C TRP A 294 -6.91 22.75 -5.54
N ALA A 295 -6.39 23.39 -4.49
CA ALA A 295 -6.62 24.81 -4.18
C ALA A 295 -6.07 25.76 -5.27
N GLY A 296 -5.18 25.27 -6.14
CA GLY A 296 -4.64 26.02 -7.28
C GLY A 296 -3.82 27.26 -6.86
N ASN A 297 -3.40 28.04 -7.85
CA ASN A 297 -2.77 29.36 -7.67
C ASN A 297 -3.79 30.44 -7.26
N THR A 298 -4.60 30.15 -6.24
CA THR A 298 -5.52 31.15 -5.69
C THR A 298 -4.71 32.09 -4.78
N PRO A 299 -4.70 33.43 -5.02
CA PRO A 299 -3.86 34.38 -4.28
C PRO A 299 -4.02 34.32 -2.75
N ASP A 300 -5.19 33.94 -2.27
CA ASP A 300 -5.53 33.85 -0.84
C ASP A 300 -4.99 32.59 -0.12
N MET A 301 -4.49 31.60 -0.86
CA MET A 301 -4.01 30.32 -0.31
C MET A 301 -2.50 30.08 -0.45
N ARG A 302 -1.70 31.15 -0.64
CA ARG A 302 -0.22 31.07 -0.76
C ARG A 302 0.45 30.36 0.43
N TRP A 303 -0.09 30.51 1.64
CA TRP A 303 0.38 29.81 2.83
C TRP A 303 0.33 28.27 2.68
N LEU A 304 -0.67 27.76 1.97
CA LEU A 304 -0.83 26.33 1.71
C LEU A 304 0.21 25.83 0.70
N GLN A 305 0.55 26.67 -0.29
CA GLN A 305 1.60 26.38 -1.27
C GLN A 305 2.99 26.40 -0.65
N ASP A 306 3.27 27.33 0.26
CA ASP A 306 4.54 27.40 1.00
C ASP A 306 4.76 26.17 1.88
N ILE A 307 3.68 25.65 2.50
CA ILE A 307 3.71 24.39 3.25
C ILE A 307 4.03 23.23 2.30
N VAL A 308 3.39 23.16 1.14
CA VAL A 308 3.61 22.08 0.18
C VAL A 308 4.99 22.10 -0.46
N ALA A 309 5.54 23.28 -0.74
CA ALA A 309 6.92 23.42 -1.22
C ALA A 309 7.91 22.83 -0.21
N LYS A 310 7.71 23.10 1.09
CA LYS A 310 8.53 22.52 2.18
C LYS A 310 8.27 21.03 2.44
N LEU A 311 7.13 20.51 1.97
CA LEU A 311 6.75 19.09 2.03
C LEU A 311 7.10 18.34 0.73
N SER A 312 7.91 18.93 -0.15
CA SER A 312 8.36 18.27 -1.37
C SER A 312 9.51 17.29 -1.10
N PRO A 313 9.59 16.15 -1.82
CA PRO A 313 10.72 15.24 -1.73
C PRO A 313 12.04 15.95 -2.10
N GLY A 314 13.01 15.95 -1.18
CA GLY A 314 14.31 16.62 -1.36
C GLY A 314 14.59 17.69 -0.30
N GLU A 315 13.56 18.23 0.34
CA GLU A 315 13.72 19.16 1.45
C GLU A 315 14.02 18.42 2.77
N PRO A 316 14.94 18.91 3.62
CA PRO A 316 15.26 18.28 4.90
C PRO A 316 14.05 18.18 5.83
N ILE A 317 13.15 19.16 5.76
CA ILE A 317 11.91 19.20 6.56
C ILE A 317 11.00 18.03 6.20
N TYR A 318 10.83 17.75 4.90
CA TYR A 318 10.05 16.60 4.43
C TYR A 318 10.63 15.29 4.97
N VAL A 319 11.96 15.10 4.87
CA VAL A 319 12.63 13.88 5.33
C VAL A 319 12.47 13.71 6.84
N ALA A 320 12.63 14.78 7.62
CA ALA A 320 12.48 14.74 9.07
C ALA A 320 11.04 14.41 9.49
N LEU A 321 10.04 15.05 8.87
CA LEU A 321 8.63 14.81 9.15
C LEU A 321 8.19 13.41 8.71
N TYR A 322 8.68 12.94 7.56
CA TYR A 322 8.43 11.59 7.08
C TYR A 322 9.05 10.53 7.99
N ALA A 323 10.30 10.72 8.42
CA ALA A 323 10.95 9.83 9.38
C ALA A 323 10.20 9.79 10.72
N ALA A 324 9.79 10.95 11.26
CA ALA A 324 9.00 11.04 12.48
C ALA A 324 7.64 10.34 12.33
N ALA A 325 6.96 10.52 11.21
CA ALA A 325 5.69 9.85 10.91
C ALA A 325 5.87 8.33 10.84
N ILE A 326 6.92 7.82 10.19
CA ILE A 326 7.20 6.37 10.14
C ILE A 326 7.43 5.83 11.55
N ILE A 327 8.26 6.48 12.37
CA ILE A 327 8.53 6.04 13.76
C ILE A 327 7.24 6.03 14.58
N PHE A 328 6.45 7.10 14.49
CA PHE A 328 5.16 7.22 15.16
C PHE A 328 4.21 6.09 14.76
N PHE A 329 3.99 5.86 13.46
CA PHE A 329 3.09 4.81 12.98
C PHE A 329 3.61 3.42 13.31
N CYS A 330 4.93 3.21 13.28
CA CYS A 330 5.52 1.93 13.64
C CYS A 330 5.24 1.59 15.11
N PHE A 331 5.43 2.57 16.01
CA PHE A 331 5.13 2.40 17.42
C PHE A 331 3.62 2.24 17.67
N PHE A 332 2.82 3.14 17.10
CA PHE A 332 1.36 3.16 17.26
C PHE A 332 0.70 1.88 16.75
N TYR A 333 1.05 1.44 15.54
CA TYR A 333 0.49 0.22 14.95
C TYR A 333 0.91 -1.03 15.74
N THR A 334 2.18 -1.10 16.16
CA THR A 334 2.66 -2.22 17.00
C THR A 334 1.90 -2.27 18.32
N ALA A 335 1.68 -1.12 18.97
CA ALA A 335 0.91 -1.06 20.22
C ALA A 335 -0.56 -1.47 20.06
N LEU A 336 -1.18 -1.20 18.90
CA LEU A 336 -2.56 -1.60 18.61
C LEU A 336 -2.71 -3.08 18.28
N VAL A 337 -1.69 -3.69 17.68
CA VAL A 337 -1.71 -5.12 17.28
C VAL A 337 -1.26 -6.02 18.43
N PHE A 338 -0.25 -5.59 19.19
CA PHE A 338 0.29 -6.37 20.29
C PHE A 338 -0.29 -5.90 21.63
N ASN A 339 -1.26 -6.66 22.13
CA ASN A 339 -1.77 -6.48 23.48
C ASN A 339 -1.02 -7.41 24.46
N ALA A 340 -0.12 -6.82 25.26
CA ALA A 340 0.69 -7.57 26.22
C ALA A 340 -0.15 -8.30 27.29
N ARG A 341 -1.32 -7.75 27.66
CA ARG A 341 -2.21 -8.37 28.65
C ARG A 341 -2.89 -9.63 28.08
N GLU A 342 -3.49 -9.51 26.91
CA GLU A 342 -4.09 -10.67 26.22
C GLU A 342 -3.06 -11.77 25.91
N THR A 343 -1.81 -11.39 25.59
CA THR A 343 -0.75 -12.37 25.34
C THR A 343 -0.28 -13.06 26.62
N ALA A 344 -0.39 -12.39 27.78
CA ALA A 344 -0.06 -12.97 29.07
C ALA A 344 -1.17 -13.85 29.65
N ASP A 345 -2.43 -13.58 29.29
CA ASP A 345 -3.59 -14.38 29.70
C ASP A 345 -3.71 -15.72 28.92
N ASN A 346 -3.13 -15.80 27.72
CA ASN A 346 -3.09 -17.01 26.86
C ASN A 346 -1.96 -17.99 27.24
#